data_AF-A0A0P9G4F4-F1
#
_entry.id   AF-A0A0P9G4F4-F1
#
_cell.length_a   1.000
_cell.length_b   1.000
_cell.length_c   1.000
_cell.angle_alpha   90.00
_cell.angle_beta   90.00
_cell.angle_gamma   90.00
#
_symmetry.space_group_name_H-M   'P 1'
#
loop_
_entity.id
_entity.type
_entity.pdbx_description
1 polymer ?
#
loop_
_entity_poly.entity_id
_entity_poly.type
_entity_poly.pdbx_seq_one_letter_code
_entity_poly.pdbx_strand_id
1 'polypeptide(L)'
;MYKYQKPNIYVVNFPIFTAGKYQPSVIDENYAGTPNFTYEIIFFSDRDVDGLDDIKETAFGANTRLNDQDKDKILDGMEFNQFNSDLDSDGIPNWLDTDSDNDTFSDRIEGSNDLDNDGIPNYLC
;
A
#
# COMPACT_ATOMS: atom_id res chain seq x y z
N MET A 1 -1.08 11.88 2.77
CA MET A 1 -0.96 11.26 1.45
C MET A 1 0.15 10.23 1.59
N TYR A 2 -0.20 8.95 1.60
CA TYR A 2 0.80 7.89 1.64
C TYR A 2 1.32 7.68 0.22
N LYS A 3 2.63 7.61 0.08
CA LYS A 3 3.32 7.44 -1.21
C LYS A 3 3.81 6.00 -1.27
N TYR A 4 3.32 5.24 -2.24
CA TYR A 4 3.84 3.91 -2.55
C TYR A 4 5.09 4.05 -3.41
N GLN A 5 6.05 3.14 -3.24
CA GLN A 5 7.34 3.19 -3.93
C GLN A 5 7.37 2.53 -5.31
N LYS A 6 6.28 1.86 -5.75
CA LYS A 6 6.06 1.65 -7.19
C LYS A 6 5.89 3.02 -7.85
N PRO A 7 6.54 3.29 -9.01
CA PRO A 7 6.58 4.64 -9.55
C PRO A 7 5.17 5.22 -9.73
N ASN A 8 4.86 6.25 -8.92
CA ASN A 8 3.71 7.14 -9.01
C ASN A 8 2.33 6.63 -8.56
N ILE A 9 2.23 5.66 -7.64
CA ILE A 9 0.95 5.34 -6.99
C ILE A 9 0.78 6.18 -5.71
N TYR A 10 -0.31 6.95 -5.66
CA TYR A 10 -0.69 7.74 -4.50
C TYR A 10 -2.07 7.29 -4.01
N VAL A 11 -2.15 6.89 -2.74
CA VAL A 11 -3.44 6.62 -2.09
C VAL A 11 -3.88 7.86 -1.32
N VAL A 12 -5.09 8.32 -1.64
CA VAL A 12 -5.72 9.48 -1.03
C VAL A 12 -7.04 9.06 -0.43
N ASN A 13 -7.10 9.06 0.89
CA ASN A 13 -8.30 8.69 1.62
C ASN A 13 -9.21 9.91 1.76
N PHE A 14 -10.41 9.80 1.21
CA PHE A 14 -11.43 10.85 1.25
C PHE A 14 -12.64 10.35 2.04
N PRO A 15 -12.71 10.64 3.37
CA PRO A 15 -13.80 10.14 4.19
C PRO A 15 -15.11 10.85 3.84
N ILE A 16 -16.12 10.06 3.50
CA ILE A 16 -17.47 10.54 3.17
C ILE A 16 -18.37 10.36 4.40
N PHE A 17 -18.71 11.47 5.06
CA PHE A 17 -19.52 11.45 6.28
C PHE A 17 -21.02 11.67 6.04
N THR A 18 -21.39 12.18 4.87
CA THR A 18 -22.77 12.53 4.53
C THR A 18 -23.11 12.10 3.12
N ALA A 19 -24.38 11.77 2.89
CA ALA A 19 -24.85 11.48 1.54
C ALA A 19 -24.85 12.78 0.71
N GLY A 20 -24.28 12.72 -0.50
CA GLY A 20 -24.15 13.89 -1.37
C GLY A 20 -23.45 13.57 -2.68
N LYS A 21 -23.31 14.59 -3.54
CA LYS A 21 -22.51 14.50 -4.76
C LYS A 21 -21.12 15.06 -4.47
N TYR A 22 -20.09 14.25 -4.70
CA TYR A 22 -18.68 14.62 -4.61
C TYR A 22 -18.08 14.69 -6.00
N GLN A 23 -17.26 15.70 -6.28
CA GLN A 23 -16.64 15.92 -7.59
C GLN A 23 -15.12 16.09 -7.41
N PRO A 24 -14.36 14.99 -7.29
CA PRO A 24 -12.90 15.06 -7.22
C PRO A 24 -12.33 15.56 -8.56
N SER A 25 -11.34 16.44 -8.50
CA SER A 25 -10.61 16.94 -9.66
C SER A 25 -9.15 16.53 -9.52
N VAL A 26 -8.63 15.89 -10.57
CA VAL A 26 -7.21 15.51 -10.68
C VAL A 26 -6.60 16.37 -11.77
N ILE A 27 -5.50 17.06 -11.44
CA ILE A 27 -4.81 18.01 -12.30
C ILE A 27 -3.30 17.76 -12.27
N ASP A 28 -2.62 18.01 -13.39
CA ASP A 28 -1.16 18.02 -13.44
C ASP A 28 -0.58 19.31 -12.81
N GLU A 29 0.72 19.29 -12.48
CA GLU A 29 1.44 20.42 -11.86
C GLU A 29 1.44 21.71 -12.70
N ASN A 30 1.19 21.59 -14.01
CA ASN A 30 1.20 22.69 -14.96
C ASN A 30 -0.20 23.26 -15.24
N TYR A 31 -1.24 22.72 -14.59
CA TYR A 31 -2.65 23.04 -14.86
C TYR A 31 -3.02 22.88 -16.34
N ALA A 32 -2.23 22.10 -17.09
CA ALA A 32 -2.25 22.13 -18.54
C ALA A 32 -3.36 21.24 -19.10
N GLY A 33 -3.80 20.22 -18.34
CA GLY A 33 -4.86 19.31 -18.79
C GLY A 33 -4.50 18.59 -20.09
N THR A 34 -3.20 18.47 -20.37
CA THR A 34 -2.66 17.87 -21.60
C THR A 34 -2.22 16.43 -21.32
N PRO A 35 -2.25 15.54 -22.32
CA PRO A 35 -2.21 14.08 -22.11
C PRO A 35 -0.80 13.52 -21.87
N ASN A 36 0.17 14.33 -21.41
CA ASN A 36 1.55 13.86 -21.21
C ASN A 36 1.68 12.81 -20.09
N PHE A 37 0.59 12.53 -19.39
CA PHE A 37 0.49 11.43 -18.44
C PHE A 37 -0.85 10.71 -18.62
N THR A 38 -0.80 9.39 -18.71
CA THR A 38 -1.98 8.52 -18.59
C THR A 38 -2.15 8.18 -17.11
N TYR A 39 -3.19 8.71 -16.47
CA TYR A 39 -3.54 8.36 -15.09
C TYR A 39 -4.72 7.38 -15.08
N GLU A 40 -4.69 6.44 -14.15
CA GLU A 40 -5.83 5.61 -13.79
C GLU A 40 -6.31 6.02 -12.39
N ILE A 41 -7.61 6.29 -12.25
CA ILE A 41 -8.23 6.62 -10.96
C ILE A 41 -9.19 5.50 -10.60
N ILE A 42 -8.91 4.83 -9.49
CA ILE A 42 -9.71 3.71 -8.98
C ILE A 42 -10.35 4.16 -7.67
N PHE A 43 -11.66 3.93 -7.55
CA PHE A 43 -12.40 4.10 -6.30
C PHE A 43 -12.69 2.72 -5.73
N PHE A 44 -12.30 2.51 -4.47
CA PHE A 44 -12.52 1.25 -3.75
C PHE A 44 -12.95 1.53 -2.30
N SER A 45 -13.48 0.50 -1.64
CA SER A 45 -13.76 0.52 -0.20
C SER A 45 -12.50 0.07 0.52
N ASP A 46 -12.12 0.82 1.55
CA ASP A 46 -10.95 0.59 2.38
C ASP A 46 -11.38 0.93 3.81
N ARG A 47 -11.68 -0.10 4.59
CA ARG A 47 -12.37 0.07 5.87
C ARG A 47 -11.44 0.46 7.00
N ASP A 48 -10.21 -0.02 7.00
CA ASP A 48 -9.19 0.24 8.02
C ASP A 48 -8.11 1.22 7.57
N VAL A 49 -8.21 1.71 6.33
CA VAL A 49 -7.49 2.87 5.83
C VAL A 49 -6.01 2.55 5.61
N ASP A 50 -5.72 1.35 5.09
CA ASP A 50 -4.39 0.80 4.86
C ASP A 50 -3.95 0.90 3.38
N GLY A 51 -4.88 1.25 2.48
CA GLY A 51 -4.67 1.36 1.04
C GLY A 51 -4.80 0.04 0.27
N LEU A 52 -5.34 -1.01 0.89
CA LEU A 52 -5.83 -2.22 0.25
C LEU A 52 -7.36 -2.15 0.08
N ASP A 53 -7.86 -2.79 -0.98
CA ASP A 53 -9.30 -2.84 -1.23
C ASP A 53 -9.93 -3.96 -0.42
N ASP A 54 -11.00 -3.69 0.33
CA ASP A 54 -11.77 -4.68 1.12
C ASP A 54 -12.04 -5.98 0.35
N ILE A 55 -12.28 -5.89 -0.97
CA ILE A 55 -12.52 -7.06 -1.83
C ILE A 55 -11.23 -7.86 -2.03
N LYS A 56 -10.10 -7.18 -2.24
CA LYS A 56 -8.79 -7.84 -2.35
C LYS A 56 -8.38 -8.44 -1.02
N GLU A 57 -8.53 -7.72 0.08
CA GLU A 57 -8.25 -8.24 1.42
C GLU A 57 -9.00 -9.55 1.65
N THR A 58 -10.32 -9.55 1.39
CA THR A 58 -11.15 -10.74 1.52
C THR A 58 -10.68 -11.89 0.61
N ALA A 59 -10.25 -11.58 -0.62
CA ALA A 59 -9.78 -12.58 -1.57
C ALA A 59 -8.44 -13.21 -1.19
N PHE A 60 -7.56 -12.44 -0.54
CA PHE A 60 -6.22 -12.86 -0.13
C PHE A 60 -6.13 -13.27 1.35
N GLY A 61 -7.23 -13.19 2.10
CA GLY A 61 -7.28 -13.58 3.51
C GLY A 61 -6.74 -12.53 4.47
N ALA A 62 -6.53 -11.29 4.01
CA ALA A 62 -6.23 -10.16 4.87
C ALA A 62 -7.50 -9.68 5.61
N ASN A 63 -7.32 -8.92 6.67
CA ASN A 63 -8.36 -8.51 7.59
C ASN A 63 -8.83 -7.09 7.31
N THR A 64 -10.06 -6.97 6.82
CA THR A 64 -10.72 -5.70 6.48
C THR A 64 -11.00 -4.73 7.65
N ARG A 65 -10.33 -4.87 8.78
CA ARG A 65 -10.53 -4.09 10.01
C ARG A 65 -9.22 -3.81 10.74
N LEU A 66 -8.11 -4.37 10.30
CA LEU A 66 -6.80 -4.21 10.89
C LEU A 66 -5.85 -3.80 9.77
N ASN A 67 -5.34 -2.59 9.86
CA ASN A 67 -4.46 -2.00 8.86
C ASN A 67 -2.98 -2.38 9.00
N ASP A 68 -2.66 -3.22 9.98
CA ASP A 68 -1.32 -3.64 10.42
C ASP A 68 -1.51 -4.96 11.22
N GLN A 69 -1.57 -6.08 10.50
CA GLN A 69 -1.98 -7.37 11.06
C GLN A 69 -0.88 -8.06 11.87
N ASP A 70 0.37 -7.93 11.46
CA ASP A 70 1.55 -8.52 12.08
C ASP A 70 2.18 -7.60 13.16
N LYS A 71 1.85 -6.30 13.13
CA LYS A 71 2.17 -5.25 14.13
C LYS A 71 3.61 -4.78 14.08
N ASP A 72 4.15 -4.65 12.88
CA ASP A 72 5.48 -4.14 12.62
C ASP A 72 5.52 -2.62 12.33
N LYS A 73 4.35 -1.99 12.14
CA LYS A 73 4.11 -0.57 11.76
C LYS A 73 4.26 -0.26 10.26
N ILE A 74 4.37 -1.28 9.44
CA ILE A 74 4.09 -1.22 8.01
C ILE A 74 2.57 -1.48 7.87
N LEU A 75 1.98 -0.97 6.78
CA LEU A 75 0.54 -1.15 6.55
C LEU A 75 0.36 -2.32 5.62
N ASP A 76 -0.62 -3.20 5.87
CA ASP A 76 -0.88 -4.39 5.05
C ASP A 76 -0.99 -4.04 3.55
N GLY A 77 -1.69 -2.95 3.22
CA GLY A 77 -1.75 -2.44 1.85
C GLY A 77 -0.40 -2.06 1.25
N MET A 78 0.56 -1.58 2.04
CA MET A 78 1.96 -1.38 1.63
C MET A 78 2.64 -2.71 1.31
N GLU A 79 2.54 -3.69 2.18
CA GLU A 79 3.15 -5.01 1.99
C GLU A 79 2.56 -5.74 0.79
N PHE A 80 1.23 -5.70 0.66
CA PHE A 80 0.51 -6.32 -0.46
C PHE A 80 0.93 -5.75 -1.82
N ASN A 81 1.15 -4.44 -1.90
CA ASN A 81 1.42 -3.78 -3.17
C ASN A 81 2.89 -3.87 -3.62
N GLN A 82 3.78 -4.45 -2.80
CA GLN A 82 5.20 -4.59 -3.09
C GLN A 82 5.54 -5.89 -3.85
N PHE A 83 6.83 -6.18 -3.99
CA PHE A 83 7.35 -7.28 -4.81
C PHE A 83 7.03 -8.63 -4.19
N ASN A 84 6.20 -9.44 -4.87
CA ASN A 84 5.72 -10.74 -4.37
C ASN A 84 4.93 -10.61 -3.05
N SER A 85 3.91 -11.44 -2.86
CA SER A 85 3.09 -11.41 -1.63
C SER A 85 3.68 -12.24 -0.50
N ASP A 86 4.68 -13.06 -0.80
CA ASP A 86 5.36 -14.02 0.09
C ASP A 86 6.81 -14.12 -0.43
N LEU A 87 7.68 -13.24 0.07
CA LEU A 87 9.00 -13.01 -0.50
C LEU A 87 9.96 -14.18 -0.23
N ASP A 88 9.97 -14.70 1.00
CA ASP A 88 10.84 -15.80 1.41
C ASP A 88 10.28 -17.20 1.05
N SER A 89 9.02 -17.27 0.61
CA SER A 89 8.31 -18.48 0.19
C SER A 89 8.05 -19.49 1.33
N ASP A 90 7.85 -19.00 2.56
CA ASP A 90 7.50 -19.85 3.71
C ASP A 90 5.98 -20.17 3.80
N GLY A 91 5.17 -19.49 2.99
CA GLY A 91 3.71 -19.65 2.91
C GLY A 91 2.93 -18.69 3.82
N ILE A 92 3.60 -17.77 4.51
CA ILE A 92 3.04 -16.64 5.24
C ILE A 92 3.16 -15.42 4.32
N PRO A 93 2.04 -14.78 3.97
CA PRO A 93 2.13 -13.54 3.22
C PRO A 93 2.81 -12.44 4.02
N ASN A 94 3.55 -11.54 3.36
CA ASN A 94 4.32 -10.46 4.01
C ASN A 94 3.49 -9.67 5.05
N TRP A 95 2.23 -9.31 4.74
CA TRP A 95 1.31 -8.61 5.67
C TRP A 95 0.88 -9.43 6.91
N LEU A 96 1.41 -10.64 7.08
CA LEU A 96 1.23 -11.52 8.23
C LEU A 96 2.56 -12.02 8.79
N ASP A 97 3.68 -11.73 8.11
CA ASP A 97 5.02 -12.14 8.48
C ASP A 97 5.73 -10.99 9.19
N THR A 98 6.55 -11.32 10.20
CA THR A 98 7.30 -10.32 10.97
C THR A 98 8.77 -10.21 10.54
N ASP A 99 9.18 -11.03 9.57
CA ASP A 99 10.52 -11.15 8.98
C ASP A 99 10.36 -11.60 7.50
N SER A 100 9.79 -10.73 6.67
CA SER A 100 9.27 -11.04 5.32
C SER A 100 10.33 -11.57 4.33
N ASP A 101 11.60 -11.23 4.52
CA ASP A 101 12.72 -11.71 3.70
C ASP A 101 13.57 -12.79 4.38
N ASN A 102 13.27 -13.11 5.65
CA ASN A 102 13.92 -14.13 6.46
C ASN A 102 15.43 -13.88 6.64
N ASP A 103 15.83 -12.62 6.73
CA ASP A 103 17.22 -12.19 6.91
C ASP A 103 17.67 -12.17 8.39
N THR A 104 16.74 -12.44 9.32
CA THR A 104 16.86 -12.45 10.79
C THR A 104 16.64 -11.12 11.50
N PHE A 105 16.42 -10.03 10.78
CA PHE A 105 15.92 -8.78 11.33
C PHE A 105 14.40 -8.71 11.13
N SER A 106 13.68 -8.18 12.12
CA SER A 106 12.23 -8.04 11.95
C SER A 106 11.92 -6.84 11.06
N ASP A 107 10.88 -6.92 10.25
CA ASP A 107 10.36 -5.85 9.38
C ASP A 107 10.19 -4.52 10.14
N ARG A 108 9.78 -4.59 11.42
CA ARG A 108 9.66 -3.42 12.31
C ARG A 108 10.96 -2.63 12.49
N ILE A 109 12.11 -3.32 12.48
CA ILE A 109 13.44 -2.74 12.69
C ILE A 109 13.97 -2.16 11.39
N GLU A 110 13.77 -2.88 10.30
CA GLU A 110 14.24 -2.51 8.96
C GLU A 110 13.42 -1.36 8.38
N GLY A 111 12.09 -1.51 8.47
CA GLY A 111 11.08 -0.55 8.12
C GLY A 111 10.90 -0.38 6.61
N SER A 112 9.91 0.43 6.25
CA SER A 112 9.51 0.66 4.86
C SER A 112 10.37 1.67 4.08
N ASN A 113 11.55 2.03 4.57
CA ASN A 113 12.44 2.94 3.85
C ASN A 113 13.20 2.18 2.75
N ASP A 114 13.80 2.92 1.83
CA ASP A 114 14.71 2.40 0.81
C ASP A 114 16.02 3.17 0.98
N LEU A 115 16.91 2.66 1.84
CA LEU A 115 18.10 3.39 2.26
C LEU A 115 19.19 3.43 1.17
N ASP A 116 19.23 2.44 0.28
CA ASP A 116 20.22 2.37 -0.79
C ASP A 116 19.68 2.85 -2.16
N ASN A 117 18.39 3.19 -2.23
CA ASN A 117 17.66 3.74 -3.38
C ASN A 117 17.60 2.78 -4.58
N ASP A 118 17.43 1.48 -4.32
CA ASP A 118 17.27 0.48 -5.36
C ASP A 118 15.79 0.26 -5.78
N GLY A 119 14.85 0.85 -5.03
CA GLY A 119 13.41 0.78 -5.24
C GLY A 119 12.72 -0.34 -4.45
N ILE A 120 13.45 -1.10 -3.65
CA ILE A 120 12.96 -2.16 -2.76
C ILE A 120 13.03 -1.63 -1.32
N PRO A 121 11.95 -1.74 -0.54
CA PRO A 121 12.01 -1.44 0.89
C PRO A 121 12.96 -2.36 1.65
N ASN A 122 13.50 -1.82 2.73
CA ASN A 122 14.42 -2.50 3.62
C ASN A 122 13.89 -3.81 4.23
N TYR A 123 12.59 -3.94 4.52
CA TYR A 123 11.99 -5.18 5.04
C TYR A 123 11.84 -6.32 3.99
N LEU A 124 12.42 -6.15 2.80
CA LEU A 124 12.29 -7.05 1.66
C LEU A 124 13.66 -7.39 1.01
N CYS A 125 14.80 -7.16 1.67
CA CYS A 125 16.11 -7.24 1.03
C CYS A 125 17.30 -7.73 1.89
#